data_AF-A0A7V3L0F9-F1
#
_entry.id   AF-A0A7V3L0F9-F1
#
_cell.length_a   1.000
_cell.length_b   1.000
_cell.length_c   1.000
_cell.angle_alpha   90.00
_cell.angle_beta   90.00
_cell.angle_gamma   90.00
#
_symmetry.space_group_name_H-M   'P 1'
#
loop_
_entity.id
_entity.type
_entity.pdbx_description
1 polymer ?
#
loop_
_entity_poly.entity_id
_entity_poly.type
_entity_poly.pdbx_seq_one_letter_code
_entity_poly.pdbx_strand_id
1 'polypeptide(L)'
;MRRSTVWGFLILVGLFIFNQNVFAAEVQMEQVVVTATKTEIAMSESPQAISVLTKEGISKYPQLTLGEIIQQATGVEVSQYGPRGAVSLPKIRGAEAEQVLILINGRRINDAQSGK
;
A
#
# COMPACT_ATOMS: atom_id res chain seq x y z
N MET A 1 32.23 25.17 -50.89
CA MET A 1 31.12 24.66 -50.05
C MET A 1 30.97 25.58 -48.83
N ARG A 2 29.77 26.14 -48.61
CA ARG A 2 29.53 27.30 -47.73
C ARG A 2 29.72 26.93 -46.26
N ARG A 3 30.61 27.64 -45.56
CA ARG A 3 30.88 27.51 -44.10
C ARG A 3 29.60 27.59 -43.23
N SER A 4 28.53 28.20 -43.76
CA SER A 4 27.22 28.32 -43.10
C SER A 4 26.48 26.99 -42.93
N THR A 5 26.72 25.98 -43.78
CA THR A 5 26.04 24.67 -43.67
C THR A 5 26.66 23.80 -42.57
N VAL A 6 27.96 23.96 -42.30
CA VAL A 6 28.69 23.22 -41.25
C VAL A 6 28.27 23.68 -39.85
N TRP A 7 28.08 24.99 -39.67
CA TRP A 7 27.58 25.57 -38.42
C TRP A 7 26.12 25.17 -38.14
N GLY A 8 25.27 25.12 -39.17
CA GLY A 8 23.90 24.64 -39.03
C GLY A 8 23.83 23.17 -38.56
N PHE A 9 24.72 22.32 -39.08
CA PHE A 9 24.79 20.90 -38.67
C PHE A 9 25.31 20.74 -37.22
N LEU A 10 26.28 21.55 -36.79
CA LEU A 10 26.79 21.54 -35.41
C LEU A 10 25.73 21.98 -34.38
N ILE A 11 24.89 22.96 -34.71
CA ILE A 11 23.78 23.38 -33.84
C ILE A 11 22.71 22.28 -33.73
N LEU A 12 22.46 21.56 -34.83
CA LEU A 12 21.48 20.47 -34.87
C LEU A 12 21.93 19.25 -34.03
N VAL A 13 23.22 18.92 -34.06
CA VAL A 13 23.81 17.86 -33.20
C VAL A 13 23.79 18.29 -31.72
N GLY A 14 24.05 19.57 -31.42
CA GLY A 14 23.96 20.10 -30.06
C GLY A 14 22.56 20.03 -29.46
N LEU A 15 21.52 20.27 -30.28
CA LEU A 15 20.11 20.14 -29.86
C LEU A 15 19.70 18.69 -29.58
N PHE A 16 20.32 17.72 -30.25
CA PHE A 16 20.05 16.29 -30.02
C PHE A 16 20.63 15.80 -28.69
N ILE A 17 21.79 16.32 -28.27
CA ILE A 17 22.42 15.97 -26.99
C ILE A 17 21.68 16.58 -25.79
N PHE A 18 20.97 17.71 -25.98
CA PHE A 18 20.22 18.37 -24.92
C PHE A 18 18.93 17.63 -24.49
N ASN A 19 18.49 16.63 -25.26
CA ASN A 19 17.27 15.85 -25.01
C ASN A 19 17.55 14.48 -24.35
N GLN A 20 18.56 14.39 -23.49
CA GLN A 20 18.73 13.23 -22.62
C GLN A 20 17.67 13.31 -21.51
N ASN A 21 16.63 12.49 -21.64
CA ASN A 21 15.59 12.34 -20.62
C ASN A 21 16.23 11.93 -19.30
N VAL A 22 16.07 12.78 -18.29
CA VAL A 22 16.40 12.45 -16.90
C VAL A 22 15.42 11.38 -16.45
N PHE A 23 15.90 10.13 -16.35
CA PHE A 23 15.20 9.10 -15.59
C PHE A 23 15.26 9.49 -14.12
N ALA A 24 14.19 10.12 -13.62
CA ALA A 24 14.00 10.30 -12.20
C ALA A 24 13.85 8.91 -11.57
N ALA A 25 14.89 8.45 -10.87
CA ALA A 25 14.78 7.27 -10.04
C ALA A 25 13.79 7.59 -8.92
N GLU A 26 12.61 6.99 -8.98
CA GLU A 26 11.62 7.06 -7.92
C GLU A 26 12.25 6.48 -6.65
N VAL A 27 12.54 7.35 -5.68
CA VAL A 27 13.14 6.95 -4.41
C VAL A 27 12.08 6.16 -3.65
N GLN A 28 12.18 4.84 -3.69
CA GLN A 28 11.35 3.95 -2.87
C GLN A 28 11.77 4.13 -1.42
N MET A 29 10.95 4.86 -0.66
CA MET A 29 11.15 5.04 0.78
C MET A 29 10.89 3.73 1.51
N GLU A 30 11.71 3.43 2.50
CA GLU A 30 11.54 2.24 3.33
C GLU A 30 10.24 2.33 4.14
N GLN A 31 9.45 1.26 4.09
CA GLN A 31 8.14 1.23 4.70
C GLN A 31 8.25 0.90 6.19
N VAL A 32 7.84 1.84 7.02
CA VAL A 32 7.84 1.72 8.49
C VAL A 32 6.43 1.43 8.99
N VAL A 33 6.28 0.47 9.91
CA VAL A 33 4.98 0.09 10.49
C VAL A 33 5.01 0.24 12.00
N VAL A 34 4.12 1.09 12.52
CA VAL A 34 4.05 1.40 13.97
C VAL A 34 3.01 0.54 14.70
N THR A 35 1.95 0.11 14.01
CA THR A 35 0.82 -0.58 14.65
C THR A 35 1.20 -1.96 15.20
N ALA A 36 2.13 -2.69 14.57
CA ALA A 36 2.50 -4.05 14.96
C ALA A 36 3.33 -4.09 16.26
N THR A 37 4.27 -3.16 16.42
CA THR A 37 5.28 -3.16 17.50
C THR A 37 5.13 -2.02 18.50
N LYS A 38 4.28 -1.02 18.23
CA LYS A 38 4.16 0.24 18.97
C LYS A 38 5.43 1.10 18.98
N THR A 39 6.45 0.71 18.21
CA THR A 39 7.68 1.45 17.94
C THR A 39 7.93 1.40 16.44
N GLU A 40 8.52 2.44 15.87
CA GLU A 40 8.87 2.47 14.46
C GLU A 40 9.92 1.39 14.17
N ILE A 41 9.56 0.40 13.35
CA ILE A 41 10.48 -0.59 12.80
C ILE A 41 10.27 -0.71 11.29
N ALA A 42 11.35 -0.95 10.56
CA ALA A 42 11.25 -1.28 9.14
C ALA A 42 10.58 -2.64 8.97
N MET A 43 9.75 -2.80 7.94
CA MET A 43 9.07 -4.07 7.68
C MET A 43 10.04 -5.24 7.46
N SER A 44 11.22 -4.96 6.88
CA SER A 44 12.32 -5.89 6.63
C SER A 44 12.93 -6.47 7.92
N GLU A 45 12.83 -5.74 9.03
CA GLU A 45 13.42 -6.10 10.32
C GLU A 45 12.41 -6.76 11.27
N SER A 46 11.12 -6.77 10.92
CA SER A 46 10.07 -7.37 11.73
C SER A 46 10.11 -8.91 11.67
N PRO A 47 10.16 -9.60 12.82
CA PRO A 47 10.02 -11.07 12.85
C PRO A 47 8.56 -11.53 12.63
N GLN A 48 7.59 -10.61 12.68
CA GLN A 48 6.18 -10.88 12.46
C GLN A 48 5.79 -10.64 11.00
N ALA A 49 4.86 -11.45 10.49
CA ALA A 49 4.29 -11.20 9.17
C ALA A 49 3.34 -10.00 9.21
N ILE A 50 3.64 -8.98 8.41
CA ILE A 50 2.88 -7.74 8.34
C ILE A 50 2.41 -7.56 6.89
N SER A 51 1.13 -7.25 6.72
CA SER A 51 0.56 -6.82 5.45
C SER A 51 0.05 -5.40 5.60
N VAL A 52 0.40 -4.52 4.66
CA VAL A 52 -0.03 -3.13 4.67
C VAL A 52 -0.80 -2.85 3.38
N LEU A 53 -2.05 -2.43 3.55
CA LEU A 53 -2.89 -1.96 2.45
C LEU A 53 -2.81 -0.43 2.41
N THR A 54 -2.11 0.10 1.40
CA THR A 54 -1.89 1.54 1.28
C THR A 54 -3.13 2.25 0.77
N LYS A 55 -3.21 3.57 0.99
CA LYS A 55 -4.30 4.40 0.49
C LYS A 55 -4.42 4.31 -1.03
N GLU A 56 -3.30 4.31 -1.74
CA GLU A 56 -3.23 4.21 -3.20
C GLU A 56 -3.72 2.84 -3.67
N GLY A 57 -3.38 1.77 -2.96
CA GLY A 57 -3.88 0.42 -3.23
C GLY A 57 -5.39 0.32 -3.02
N ILE A 58 -5.90 0.87 -1.92
CA ILE A 58 -7.33 0.92 -1.62
C ILE A 58 -8.10 1.75 -2.66
N SER A 59 -7.53 2.87 -3.12
CA SER A 59 -8.15 3.77 -4.09
C SER A 59 -8.38 3.13 -5.47
N LYS A 60 -7.70 2.01 -5.79
CA LYS A 60 -7.94 1.22 -7.01
C LYS A 60 -9.28 0.47 -6.98
N TYR A 61 -9.87 0.30 -5.80
CA TYR A 61 -11.09 -0.47 -5.59
C TYR A 61 -12.19 0.34 -4.89
N PRO A 62 -12.65 1.47 -5.45
CA PRO A 62 -13.63 2.34 -4.78
C PRO A 62 -15.00 1.68 -4.54
N GLN A 63 -15.31 0.62 -5.27
CA GLN A 63 -16.54 -0.16 -5.13
C GLN A 63 -16.49 -1.25 -4.05
N LEU A 64 -15.33 -1.56 -3.47
CA LEU A 64 -15.19 -2.60 -2.46
C LEU A 64 -15.38 -2.04 -1.05
N THR A 65 -16.00 -2.85 -0.19
CA THR A 65 -16.11 -2.60 1.24
C THR A 65 -14.80 -2.94 1.96
N LEU A 66 -14.62 -2.45 3.19
CA LEU A 66 -13.43 -2.73 3.99
C LEU A 66 -13.20 -4.23 4.19
N GLY A 67 -14.26 -5.01 4.43
CA GLY A 67 -14.18 -6.47 4.57
C GLY A 67 -13.65 -7.15 3.30
N GLU A 68 -14.17 -6.77 2.13
CA GLU A 68 -13.70 -7.29 0.84
C GLU A 68 -12.24 -6.89 0.56
N ILE A 69 -11.82 -5.69 0.97
CA ILE A 69 -10.44 -5.20 0.82
C ILE A 69 -9.48 -6.00 1.69
N ILE A 70 -9.77 -6.18 2.99
CA ILE A 70 -8.86 -6.90 3.90
C ILE A 70 -8.79 -8.40 3.58
N GLN A 71 -9.83 -8.97 2.96
CA GLN A 71 -9.83 -10.37 2.51
C GLN A 71 -8.79 -10.65 1.43
N GLN A 72 -8.27 -9.63 0.74
CA GLN A 72 -7.17 -9.79 -0.22
C GLN A 72 -5.83 -10.09 0.46
N ALA A 73 -5.71 -9.88 1.77
CA ALA A 73 -4.49 -10.18 2.50
C ALA A 73 -4.35 -11.70 2.76
N THR A 74 -3.13 -12.21 2.62
CA THR A 74 -2.84 -13.63 2.81
C THR A 74 -3.18 -14.12 4.21
N GLY A 75 -3.93 -15.22 4.31
CA GLY A 75 -4.31 -15.83 5.58
C GLY A 75 -5.41 -15.07 6.33
N VAL A 76 -6.10 -14.15 5.65
CA VAL A 76 -7.31 -13.48 6.12
C VAL A 76 -8.53 -14.05 5.41
N GLU A 77 -9.54 -14.43 6.16
CA GLU A 77 -10.88 -14.77 5.68
C GLU A 77 -11.87 -13.80 6.31
N VAL A 78 -12.94 -13.45 5.60
CA VAL A 78 -13.98 -12.55 6.13
C VAL A 78 -15.34 -13.21 5.96
N SER A 79 -16.05 -13.37 7.06
CA SER A 79 -17.46 -13.80 7.06
C SER A 79 -18.35 -12.58 7.14
N GLN A 80 -19.22 -12.38 6.16
CA GLN A 80 -20.15 -11.25 6.12
C GLN A 80 -21.57 -11.70 6.44
N TYR A 81 -22.22 -10.97 7.35
CA TYR A 81 -23.58 -11.26 7.78
C TYR A 81 -24.53 -10.15 7.33
N GLY A 82 -25.26 -10.41 6.25
CA GLY A 82 -26.25 -9.49 5.69
C GLY A 82 -25.81 -8.83 4.38
N PRO A 83 -26.46 -7.72 3.97
CA PRO A 83 -26.15 -7.04 2.71
C PRO A 83 -24.76 -6.40 2.71
N ARG A 84 -24.34 -5.87 1.55
CA ARG A 84 -23.06 -5.17 1.42
C ARG A 84 -22.90 -4.05 2.46
N GLY A 85 -21.77 -4.05 3.16
CA GLY A 85 -21.47 -3.09 4.23
C GLY A 85 -22.03 -3.48 5.61
N ALA A 86 -22.74 -4.61 5.72
CA ALA A 86 -23.14 -5.17 7.00
C ALA A 86 -21.93 -5.74 7.78
N VAL A 87 -22.22 -6.31 8.96
CA VAL A 87 -21.21 -6.80 9.90
C VAL A 87 -20.28 -7.80 9.21
N SER A 88 -18.99 -7.49 9.24
CA SER A 88 -17.90 -8.29 8.67
C SER A 88 -17.03 -8.81 9.80
N LEU A 89 -16.93 -10.13 9.92
CA LEU A 89 -16.17 -10.82 10.96
C LEU A 89 -14.89 -11.38 10.35
N PRO A 90 -13.71 -10.79 10.61
CA PRO A 90 -12.44 -11.27 10.09
C PRO A 90 -11.97 -12.50 10.86
N LYS A 91 -11.37 -13.45 10.15
CA LYS A 91 -10.63 -14.58 10.69
C LYS A 91 -9.21 -14.52 10.17
N ILE A 92 -8.23 -14.68 11.04
CA ILE A 92 -6.81 -14.55 10.67
C ILE A 92 -6.09 -15.81 11.13
N ARG A 93 -5.49 -16.54 10.18
CA ARG A 93 -4.72 -17.77 10.46
C ARG A 93 -5.50 -18.79 11.30
N GLY A 94 -6.80 -18.94 11.01
CA GLY A 94 -7.70 -19.86 11.73
C GLY A 94 -8.21 -19.35 13.08
N ALA A 95 -7.79 -18.16 13.53
CA ALA A 95 -8.39 -17.50 14.69
C ALA A 95 -9.77 -16.95 14.34
N GLU A 96 -10.75 -17.21 15.20
CA GLU A 96 -12.11 -16.71 15.06
C GLU A 96 -12.18 -15.20 15.35
N ALA A 97 -13.26 -14.53 14.94
CA ALA A 97 -13.36 -13.07 15.03
C ALA A 97 -13.27 -12.53 16.46
N GLU A 98 -13.77 -13.30 17.43
CA GLU A 98 -13.67 -12.99 18.87
C GLU A 98 -12.21 -12.99 19.38
N GLN A 99 -11.30 -13.60 18.63
CA GLN A 99 -9.87 -13.71 18.92
C GLN A 99 -9.03 -12.73 18.11
N VAL A 100 -9.64 -11.92 17.24
CA VAL A 100 -8.97 -10.93 16.39
C VAL A 100 -9.09 -9.54 17.02
N LEU A 101 -7.94 -8.92 17.30
CA LEU A 101 -7.88 -7.54 17.81
C LEU A 101 -8.03 -6.53 16.68
N ILE A 102 -9.06 -5.70 16.76
CA ILE A 102 -9.31 -4.61 15.81
C ILE A 102 -9.02 -3.28 16.51
N LEU A 103 -8.12 -2.51 15.90
CA LEU A 103 -7.71 -1.19 16.38
C LEU A 103 -8.04 -0.13 15.34
N ILE A 104 -8.67 0.97 15.78
CA ILE A 104 -8.77 2.21 14.99
C ILE A 104 -7.86 3.23 15.64
N ASN A 105 -6.88 3.75 14.90
CA ASN A 105 -5.89 4.72 15.40
C ASN A 105 -5.22 4.25 16.71
N GLY A 106 -4.92 2.95 16.81
CA GLY A 106 -4.30 2.35 17.99
C GLY A 106 -5.24 2.09 19.18
N ARG A 107 -6.53 2.44 19.09
CA ARG A 107 -7.53 2.17 20.13
C ARG A 107 -8.37 0.95 19.77
N ARG A 108 -8.56 0.04 20.73
CA ARG A 108 -9.40 -1.15 20.58
C ARG A 108 -10.85 -0.73 20.38
N ILE A 109 -11.50 -1.35 19.38
CA ILE A 109 -12.93 -1.16 19.10
C ILE A 109 -13.76 -2.43 19.28
N ASN A 110 -13.14 -3.59 19.51
CA ASN A 110 -13.87 -4.82 19.81
C ASN A 110 -14.79 -4.61 21.03
N ASP A 111 -16.00 -5.15 20.95
CA ASP A 111 -16.95 -5.18 22.05
C ASP A 111 -16.39 -5.98 23.25
N ALA A 112 -16.55 -5.44 24.45
CA ALA A 112 -15.95 -6.00 25.65
C ALA A 112 -16.61 -7.30 26.14
N GLN A 113 -17.87 -7.55 25.77
CA GLN A 113 -18.62 -8.74 26.19
C GLN A 113 -18.50 -9.87 25.17
N SER A 114 -18.49 -9.53 23.87
CA SER A 114 -18.54 -10.51 22.78
C SER A 114 -17.23 -10.66 22.00
N GLY A 115 -16.28 -9.73 22.16
CA GLY A 115 -14.99 -9.76 21.46
C GLY A 115 -15.05 -9.40 19.96
N LYS A 116 -16.26 -9.14 19.43
CA LYS A 116 -16.51 -8.83 18.02
C LYS A 116 -16.35 -7.36 17.70
#